data_AF-A0A3A0FSM7-F1
#
_entry.id   AF-A0A3A0FSM7-F1
#
_cell.length_a   1.000
_cell.length_b   1.000
_cell.length_c   1.000
_cell.angle_alpha   90.00
_cell.angle_beta   90.00
_cell.angle_gamma   90.00
#
_symmetry.space_group_name_H-M   'P 1'
#
loop_
_entity.id
_entity.type
_entity.pdbx_description
1 polymer ?
#
loop_
_entity_poly.entity_id
_entity_poly.type
_entity_poly.pdbx_seq_one_letter_code
_entity_poly.pdbx_strand_id
1 'polypeptide(L)'
;MSTARRIDATVLGAPGRGAALVDHARRAGVVVDRRRGTVGFAHDAVHDHLAAQAVVHGLRRGWDIPMLLRAPTDPRWRGVVPLCCGLSDVPAARAMIEHLLHAPGDRRLGAVIADTWAAAPPAVRADEGLCLRVVDRVARLPGDTSLEGLPPEAVAPVAHLCVGGTGTAAFAWLLAHPEAVDAVALAGRLRGRRAADCSGILYLVHRYGPDDLLAALARDARTRAAAADARLVLSALAQRAVDGRPTGPGHRAAEAALRRVLRSAAPTVAGHGEPTA
;
A
#
# COMPACT_ATOMS: atom_id res chain seq x y z
N MET A 1 -15.78 21.89 38.77
CA MET A 1 -16.51 20.61 38.63
C MET A 1 -15.77 19.75 37.62
N SER A 2 -15.29 18.56 37.99
CA SER A 2 -14.48 17.73 37.07
C SER A 2 -15.34 17.22 35.90
N THR A 3 -14.72 17.09 34.72
CA THR A 3 -15.36 16.62 33.47
C THR A 3 -16.13 15.30 33.66
N ALA A 4 -15.65 14.42 34.55
CA ALA A 4 -16.29 13.16 34.92
C ALA A 4 -17.67 13.34 35.60
N ARG A 5 -17.80 14.27 36.56
CA ARG A 5 -19.10 14.57 37.22
C ARG A 5 -20.14 15.11 36.24
N ARG A 6 -19.68 15.79 35.18
CA ARG A 6 -20.55 16.33 34.14
C ARG A 6 -21.05 15.23 33.19
N ILE A 7 -20.28 14.17 32.95
CA ILE A 7 -20.72 13.02 32.14
C ILE A 7 -21.77 12.20 32.92
N ASP A 8 -21.54 11.94 34.20
CA ASP A 8 -22.45 11.20 35.08
C ASP A 8 -23.86 11.80 35.12
N ALA A 9 -23.94 13.11 35.35
CA ALA A 9 -25.22 13.79 35.51
C ALA A 9 -25.96 14.00 34.17
N THR A 10 -25.23 14.24 33.08
CA THR A 10 -25.83 14.69 31.81
C THR A 10 -26.10 13.54 30.83
N VAL A 11 -25.33 12.43 30.89
CA VAL A 11 -25.44 11.30 29.94
C VAL A 11 -26.03 10.06 30.60
N LEU A 12 -25.66 9.77 31.84
CA LEU A 12 -26.04 8.51 32.52
C LEU A 12 -27.22 8.67 33.51
N GLY A 13 -27.71 9.90 33.66
CA GLY A 13 -28.92 10.24 34.42
C GLY A 13 -28.82 10.09 35.93
N ALA A 14 -27.64 9.79 36.50
CA ALA A 14 -27.45 9.71 37.94
C ALA A 14 -25.97 9.88 38.35
N PRO A 15 -25.67 10.64 39.42
CA PRO A 15 -24.33 10.75 39.97
C PRO A 15 -23.80 9.38 40.43
N GLY A 16 -22.57 9.02 40.04
CA GLY A 16 -21.90 7.78 40.44
C GLY A 16 -22.02 6.62 39.44
N ARG A 17 -22.91 6.70 38.45
CA ARG A 17 -23.08 5.63 37.44
C ARG A 17 -21.85 5.45 36.55
N GLY A 18 -21.15 6.51 36.16
CA GLY A 18 -19.94 6.39 35.35
C GLY A 18 -18.78 5.81 36.14
N ALA A 19 -18.68 6.08 37.44
CA ALA A 19 -17.70 5.40 38.29
C ALA A 19 -17.98 3.89 38.36
N ALA A 20 -19.25 3.49 38.54
CA ALA A 20 -19.65 2.08 38.54
C ALA A 20 -19.42 1.40 37.17
N LEU A 21 -19.68 2.12 36.07
CA LEU A 21 -19.43 1.63 34.71
C LEU A 21 -17.93 1.42 34.44
N VAL A 22 -17.08 2.38 34.83
CA VAL A 22 -15.62 2.26 34.71
C VAL A 22 -15.10 1.09 35.54
N ASP A 23 -15.62 0.92 36.76
CA ASP A 23 -15.22 -0.18 37.64
C ASP A 23 -15.66 -1.55 37.10
N HIS A 24 -16.86 -1.63 36.52
CA HIS A 24 -17.32 -2.82 35.80
C HIS A 24 -16.45 -3.10 34.57
N ALA A 25 -16.16 -2.09 33.76
CA ALA A 25 -15.34 -2.23 32.56
C ALA A 25 -13.87 -2.60 32.90
N ARG A 26 -13.35 -2.16 34.04
CA ARG A 26 -12.06 -2.62 34.59
C ARG A 26 -12.12 -4.10 34.98
N ARG A 27 -13.14 -4.52 35.74
CA ARG A 27 -13.33 -5.93 36.11
C ARG A 27 -13.46 -6.84 34.89
N ALA A 28 -14.08 -6.34 33.82
CA ALA A 28 -14.22 -7.05 32.54
C ALA A 28 -12.95 -7.00 31.66
N GLY A 29 -11.87 -6.32 32.09
CA GLY A 29 -10.63 -6.21 31.33
C GLY A 29 -10.72 -5.31 30.09
N VAL A 30 -11.77 -4.49 29.95
CA VAL A 30 -11.99 -3.59 28.81
C VAL A 30 -11.16 -2.31 28.94
N VAL A 31 -10.91 -1.88 30.18
CA VAL A 31 -10.16 -0.65 30.49
C VAL A 31 -9.08 -0.98 31.52
N VAL A 32 -7.87 -0.48 31.29
CA VAL A 32 -6.68 -0.70 32.13
C VAL A 32 -6.14 0.63 32.63
N ASP A 33 -5.55 0.62 33.82
CA ASP A 33 -4.85 1.79 34.35
C ASP A 33 -3.54 1.98 33.59
N ARG A 34 -3.45 3.07 32.81
CA ARG A 34 -2.26 3.41 32.03
C ARG A 34 -1.25 4.20 32.87
N ARG A 35 -1.75 5.03 33.82
CA ARG A 35 -1.00 5.81 34.82
C ARG A 35 -1.88 6.03 36.06
N ARG A 36 -1.31 6.44 37.21
CA ARG A 36 -2.10 6.81 38.40
C ARG A 36 -3.21 7.81 38.01
N GLY A 37 -4.47 7.40 38.15
CA GLY A 37 -5.64 8.22 37.86
C GLY A 37 -6.02 8.34 36.38
N THR A 38 -5.34 7.64 35.45
CA THR A 38 -5.67 7.63 34.02
C THR A 38 -6.01 6.22 33.56
N VAL A 39 -7.27 6.02 33.17
CA VAL A 39 -7.77 4.76 32.62
C VAL A 39 -7.82 4.88 31.09
N GLY A 40 -7.34 3.86 30.38
CA GLY A 40 -7.44 3.77 28.92
C GLY A 40 -7.88 2.37 28.50
N PHE A 41 -8.36 2.21 27.27
CA PHE A 41 -8.81 0.90 26.81
C PHE A 41 -7.66 -0.12 26.81
N ALA A 42 -8.00 -1.37 27.11
CA ALA A 42 -7.05 -2.47 27.14
C ALA A 42 -6.47 -2.77 25.75
N HIS A 43 -7.25 -2.49 24.69
CA HIS A 43 -6.85 -2.75 23.32
C HIS A 43 -7.27 -1.58 22.42
N ASP A 44 -6.38 -1.18 21.50
CA ASP A 44 -6.61 -0.04 20.61
C ASP A 44 -7.79 -0.28 19.67
N ALA A 45 -8.02 -1.53 19.21
CA ALA A 45 -9.21 -1.87 18.44
C ALA A 45 -10.54 -1.59 19.17
N VAL A 46 -10.58 -1.74 20.51
CA VAL A 46 -11.79 -1.42 21.29
C VAL A 46 -11.98 0.10 21.35
N HIS A 47 -10.89 0.84 21.53
CA HIS A 47 -10.92 2.31 21.47
C HIS A 47 -11.41 2.77 20.09
N ASP A 48 -10.88 2.21 19.00
CA ASP A 48 -11.21 2.62 17.64
C ASP A 48 -12.66 2.27 17.27
N HIS A 49 -13.16 1.11 17.72
CA HIS A 49 -14.56 0.73 17.52
C HIS A 49 -15.53 1.68 18.25
N LEU A 50 -15.24 2.01 19.51
CA LEU A 50 -16.07 2.95 20.26
C LEU A 50 -15.97 4.38 19.70
N ALA A 51 -14.79 4.79 19.23
CA ALA A 51 -14.63 6.06 18.53
C ALA A 51 -15.45 6.10 17.23
N ALA A 52 -15.44 5.01 16.46
CA ALA A 52 -16.21 4.92 15.22
C ALA A 52 -17.72 4.96 15.48
N GLN A 53 -18.21 4.23 16.50
CA GLN A 53 -19.61 4.33 16.93
C GLN A 53 -19.98 5.75 17.36
N ALA A 54 -19.11 6.42 18.13
CA ALA A 54 -19.36 7.79 18.57
C ALA A 54 -19.48 8.79 17.41
N VAL A 55 -18.71 8.58 16.35
CA VAL A 55 -18.77 9.38 15.11
C VAL A 55 -20.05 9.07 14.33
N VAL A 56 -20.30 7.79 14.01
CA VAL A 56 -21.42 7.37 13.14
C VAL A 56 -22.78 7.70 13.77
N HIS A 57 -22.91 7.54 15.09
CA HIS A 57 -24.15 7.84 15.80
C HIS A 57 -24.23 9.27 16.36
N GLY A 58 -23.26 10.15 16.04
CA GLY A 58 -23.27 11.55 16.47
C GLY A 58 -23.23 11.75 17.98
N LEU A 59 -22.63 10.81 18.73
CA LEU A 59 -22.61 10.81 20.20
C LEU A 59 -21.71 11.91 20.78
N ARG A 60 -20.88 12.56 19.94
CA ARG A 60 -19.98 13.64 20.37
C ARG A 60 -20.04 14.83 19.43
N ARG A 61 -20.41 16.00 19.97
CA ARG A 61 -20.44 17.27 19.22
C ARG A 61 -19.06 17.59 18.63
N GLY A 62 -19.02 17.84 17.33
CA GLY A 62 -17.85 18.29 16.59
C GLY A 62 -16.97 17.18 16.01
N TRP A 63 -17.30 15.90 16.22
CA TRP A 63 -16.64 14.76 15.57
C TRP A 63 -17.61 14.11 14.59
N ASP A 64 -17.33 14.23 13.30
CA ASP A 64 -18.13 13.67 12.22
C ASP A 64 -17.24 13.05 11.13
N ILE A 65 -17.86 12.29 10.23
CA ILE A 65 -17.19 11.65 9.10
C ILE A 65 -16.38 12.66 8.27
N PRO A 66 -16.95 13.83 7.85
CA PRO A 66 -16.19 14.85 7.14
C PRO A 66 -14.91 15.30 7.84
N MET A 67 -14.91 15.43 9.17
CA MET A 67 -13.72 15.79 9.94
C MET A 67 -12.62 14.73 9.83
N LEU A 68 -12.95 13.44 10.00
CA LEU A 68 -11.95 12.36 9.89
C LEU A 68 -11.33 12.33 8.48
N LEU A 69 -12.16 12.52 7.46
CA LEU A 69 -11.76 12.45 6.07
C LEU A 69 -10.93 13.65 5.58
N ARG A 70 -10.75 14.71 6.40
CA ARG A 70 -9.80 15.81 6.09
C ARG A 70 -8.35 15.39 6.28
N ALA A 71 -8.09 14.42 7.16
CA ALA A 71 -6.76 13.91 7.46
C ALA A 71 -6.83 12.38 7.66
N PRO A 72 -7.20 11.62 6.61
CA PRO A 72 -7.51 10.19 6.72
C PRO A 72 -6.29 9.34 7.13
N THR A 73 -5.07 9.89 6.97
CA THR A 73 -3.81 9.22 7.28
C THR A 73 -3.20 9.63 8.61
N ASP A 74 -3.90 10.47 9.38
CA ASP A 74 -3.57 10.75 10.78
C ASP A 74 -3.56 9.41 11.56
N PRO A 75 -2.46 9.07 12.26
CA PRO A 75 -2.37 7.82 13.02
C PRO A 75 -3.51 7.60 14.01
N ARG A 76 -4.13 8.69 14.52
CA ARG A 76 -5.27 8.62 15.44
C ARG A 76 -6.55 8.12 14.79
N TRP A 77 -6.70 8.32 13.48
CA TRP A 77 -7.91 8.03 12.73
C TRP A 77 -7.78 6.82 11.82
N ARG A 78 -6.56 6.35 11.57
CA ARG A 78 -6.28 5.23 10.66
C ARG A 78 -7.13 4.00 10.93
N GLY A 79 -7.28 3.58 12.19
CA GLY A 79 -8.14 2.45 12.57
C GLY A 79 -9.64 2.80 12.64
N VAL A 80 -9.97 4.07 12.86
CA VAL A 80 -11.35 4.54 13.03
C VAL A 80 -12.08 4.67 11.69
N VAL A 81 -11.40 5.15 10.64
CA VAL A 81 -12.02 5.41 9.32
C VAL A 81 -12.63 4.14 8.70
N PRO A 82 -11.92 2.99 8.62
CA PRO A 82 -12.50 1.74 8.13
C PRO A 82 -13.71 1.28 8.95
N LEU A 83 -13.65 1.41 10.27
CA LEU A 83 -14.74 1.04 11.16
C LEU A 83 -15.97 1.94 10.97
N CYS A 84 -15.76 3.25 10.79
CA CYS A 84 -16.85 4.17 10.44
C CYS A 84 -17.52 3.75 9.13
N CYS A 85 -16.75 3.32 8.12
CA CYS A 85 -17.31 2.84 6.85
C CYS A 85 -18.16 1.57 7.05
N GLY A 86 -17.66 0.59 7.79
CA GLY A 86 -18.38 -0.65 8.06
C GLY A 86 -19.63 -0.49 8.94
N LEU A 87 -19.67 0.54 9.79
CA LEU A 87 -20.83 0.87 10.64
C LEU A 87 -21.84 1.79 9.95
N SER A 88 -21.47 2.41 8.84
CA SER A 88 -22.34 3.34 8.10
C SER A 88 -23.33 2.60 7.21
N ASP A 89 -24.40 3.28 6.81
CA ASP A 89 -25.28 2.79 5.75
C ASP A 89 -24.56 2.79 4.38
N VAL A 90 -25.18 2.13 3.39
CA VAL A 90 -24.59 1.95 2.05
C VAL A 90 -24.25 3.30 1.38
N PRO A 91 -25.14 4.32 1.37
CA PRO A 91 -24.80 5.62 0.79
C PRO A 91 -23.62 6.32 1.47
N ALA A 92 -23.60 6.36 2.80
CA ALA A 92 -22.52 7.03 3.53
C ALA A 92 -21.19 6.28 3.39
N ALA A 93 -21.20 4.94 3.49
CA ALA A 93 -20.02 4.12 3.26
C ALA A 93 -19.44 4.33 1.85
N ARG A 94 -20.29 4.37 0.82
CA ARG A 94 -19.87 4.70 -0.55
C ARG A 94 -19.24 6.09 -0.61
N ALA A 95 -19.88 7.11 -0.05
CA ALA A 95 -19.38 8.48 -0.06
C ALA A 95 -18.02 8.61 0.65
N MET A 96 -17.80 7.86 1.73
CA MET A 96 -16.50 7.80 2.41
C MET A 96 -15.40 7.26 1.49
N ILE A 97 -15.65 6.13 0.82
CA ILE A 97 -14.68 5.52 -0.10
C ILE A 97 -14.39 6.49 -1.25
N GLU A 98 -15.43 7.05 -1.86
CA GLU A 98 -15.30 8.05 -2.92
C GLU A 98 -14.43 9.24 -2.48
N HIS A 99 -14.63 9.76 -1.27
CA HIS A 99 -13.80 10.85 -0.75
C HIS A 99 -12.33 10.43 -0.61
N LEU A 100 -12.06 9.24 -0.09
CA LEU A 100 -10.69 8.73 0.04
C LEU A 100 -10.00 8.55 -1.32
N LEU A 101 -10.74 8.17 -2.36
CA LEU A 101 -10.18 8.05 -3.72
C LEU A 101 -9.67 9.40 -4.26
N HIS A 102 -10.29 10.51 -3.85
CA HIS A 102 -9.92 11.87 -4.26
C HIS A 102 -8.95 12.56 -3.28
N ALA A 103 -8.66 11.96 -2.13
CA ALA A 103 -7.73 12.54 -1.16
C ALA A 103 -6.31 12.66 -1.75
N PRO A 104 -5.53 13.70 -1.39
CA PRO A 104 -4.14 13.84 -1.80
C PRO A 104 -3.33 12.59 -1.48
N GLY A 105 -2.51 12.14 -2.44
CA GLY A 105 -1.76 10.89 -2.29
C GLY A 105 -0.63 11.01 -1.28
N ASP A 106 -0.61 10.12 -0.29
CA ASP A 106 0.54 9.86 0.57
C ASP A 106 0.82 8.35 0.67
N ARG A 107 1.95 7.97 1.28
CA ARG A 107 2.38 6.56 1.39
C ARG A 107 1.50 5.68 2.26
N ARG A 108 0.66 6.27 3.12
CA ARG A 108 -0.23 5.58 4.07
C ARG A 108 -1.66 5.49 3.57
N LEU A 109 -2.06 6.39 2.66
CA LEU A 109 -3.43 6.48 2.15
C LEU A 109 -3.90 5.17 1.53
N GLY A 110 -3.01 4.46 0.84
CA GLY A 110 -3.36 3.22 0.16
C GLY A 110 -3.83 2.13 1.14
N ALA A 111 -3.16 2.00 2.28
CA ALA A 111 -3.59 1.09 3.35
C ALA A 111 -4.95 1.51 3.93
N VAL A 112 -5.17 2.81 4.15
CA VAL A 112 -6.47 3.31 4.63
C VAL A 112 -7.58 3.00 3.64
N ILE A 113 -7.37 3.20 2.33
CA ILE A 113 -8.36 2.86 1.30
C ILE A 113 -8.65 1.36 1.30
N ALA A 114 -7.62 0.51 1.32
CA ALA A 114 -7.77 -0.94 1.30
C ALA A 114 -8.53 -1.45 2.54
N ASP A 115 -8.15 -0.99 3.74
CA ASP A 115 -8.82 -1.33 4.99
C ASP A 115 -10.28 -0.85 4.98
N THR A 116 -10.53 0.37 4.48
CA THR A 116 -11.88 0.93 4.37
C THR A 116 -12.75 0.15 3.40
N TRP A 117 -12.20 -0.25 2.25
CA TRP A 117 -12.90 -1.12 1.29
C TRP A 117 -13.22 -2.48 1.90
N ALA A 118 -12.26 -3.11 2.60
CA ALA A 118 -12.46 -4.41 3.24
C ALA A 118 -13.56 -4.37 4.31
N ALA A 119 -13.64 -3.27 5.06
CA ALA A 119 -14.67 -3.04 6.08
C ALA A 119 -16.04 -2.63 5.50
N ALA A 120 -16.12 -2.25 4.22
CA ALA A 120 -17.33 -1.70 3.64
C ALA A 120 -18.50 -2.71 3.62
N PRO A 121 -19.76 -2.22 3.72
CA PRO A 121 -20.94 -3.08 3.64
C PRO A 121 -20.95 -3.94 2.37
N PRO A 122 -21.47 -5.18 2.40
CA PRO A 122 -21.45 -6.08 1.24
C PRO A 122 -22.02 -5.48 -0.05
N ALA A 123 -23.07 -4.67 0.05
CA ALA A 123 -23.66 -3.99 -1.11
C ALA A 123 -22.73 -2.96 -1.76
N VAL A 124 -21.83 -2.32 -0.98
CA VAL A 124 -20.79 -1.44 -1.53
C VAL A 124 -19.69 -2.27 -2.20
N ARG A 125 -19.28 -3.39 -1.58
CA ARG A 125 -18.26 -4.28 -2.13
C ARG A 125 -18.68 -5.02 -3.40
N ALA A 126 -19.99 -5.18 -3.60
CA ALA A 126 -20.56 -5.76 -4.82
C ALA A 126 -20.53 -4.78 -6.03
N ASP A 127 -20.18 -3.50 -5.84
CA ASP A 127 -20.01 -2.56 -6.95
C ASP A 127 -18.64 -2.77 -7.61
N GLU A 128 -18.64 -3.47 -8.75
CA GLU A 128 -17.45 -3.74 -9.56
C GLU A 128 -16.76 -2.46 -10.05
N GLY A 129 -17.53 -1.44 -10.43
CA GLY A 129 -16.99 -0.17 -10.92
C GLY A 129 -16.25 0.61 -9.83
N LEU A 130 -16.80 0.61 -8.62
CA LEU A 130 -16.13 1.19 -7.45
C LEU A 130 -14.89 0.37 -7.06
N CYS A 131 -14.98 -0.96 -7.09
CA CYS A 131 -13.85 -1.86 -6.84
C CYS A 131 -12.67 -1.55 -7.78
N LEU A 132 -12.92 -1.45 -9.09
CA LEU A 132 -11.89 -1.13 -10.07
C LEU A 132 -11.22 0.23 -9.81
N ARG A 133 -12.00 1.24 -9.38
CA ARG A 133 -11.45 2.56 -9.03
C ARG A 133 -10.64 2.53 -7.74
N VAL A 134 -11.05 1.72 -6.75
CA VAL A 134 -10.26 1.45 -5.54
C VAL A 134 -8.93 0.81 -5.92
N VAL A 135 -8.96 -0.26 -6.69
CA VAL A 135 -7.76 -0.96 -7.16
C VAL A 135 -6.84 -0.01 -7.93
N ASP A 136 -7.35 0.74 -8.91
CA ASP A 136 -6.55 1.70 -9.70
C ASP A 136 -5.90 2.76 -8.82
N ARG A 137 -6.66 3.31 -7.86
CA ARG A 137 -6.11 4.31 -6.95
C ARG A 137 -5.00 3.73 -6.09
N VAL A 138 -5.25 2.58 -5.44
CA VAL A 138 -4.29 1.95 -4.52
C VAL A 138 -3.03 1.48 -5.28
N ALA A 139 -3.19 0.93 -6.47
CA ALA A 139 -2.09 0.44 -7.31
C ALA A 139 -1.10 1.54 -7.73
N ARG A 140 -1.57 2.79 -7.86
CA ARG A 140 -0.77 3.96 -8.24
C ARG A 140 -0.12 4.68 -7.05
N LEU A 141 -0.54 4.40 -5.82
CA LEU A 141 0.01 5.07 -4.66
C LEU A 141 1.44 4.58 -4.37
N PRO A 142 2.31 5.47 -3.85
CA PRO A 142 3.68 5.10 -3.50
C PRO A 142 3.75 4.30 -2.19
N GLY A 143 4.75 3.43 -2.07
CA GLY A 143 5.15 2.82 -0.80
C GLY A 143 4.60 1.41 -0.54
N ASP A 144 4.70 0.99 0.72
CA ASP A 144 4.35 -0.36 1.24
C ASP A 144 2.84 -0.60 1.34
N THR A 145 2.09 0.05 0.45
CA THR A 145 0.65 -0.16 0.34
C THR A 145 0.41 -1.55 -0.23
N SER A 146 -0.46 -2.28 0.46
CA SER A 146 -0.83 -3.64 0.09
C SER A 146 -2.09 -3.62 -0.77
N LEU A 147 -2.06 -4.34 -1.89
CA LEU A 147 -3.26 -4.70 -2.65
C LEU A 147 -3.88 -6.02 -2.13
N GLU A 148 -3.30 -6.61 -1.07
CA GLU A 148 -3.85 -7.80 -0.41
C GLU A 148 -5.24 -7.51 0.16
N GLY A 149 -6.16 -8.45 -0.04
CA GLY A 149 -7.57 -8.31 0.36
C GLY A 149 -8.47 -7.67 -0.71
N LEU A 150 -7.90 -7.16 -1.82
CA LEU A 150 -8.66 -6.82 -3.02
C LEU A 150 -8.78 -8.05 -3.95
N PRO A 151 -9.86 -8.16 -4.76
CA PRO A 151 -10.07 -9.31 -5.63
C PRO A 151 -8.95 -9.44 -6.68
N PRO A 152 -8.20 -10.56 -6.74
CA PRO A 152 -7.08 -10.74 -7.66
C PRO A 152 -7.44 -10.50 -9.13
N GLU A 153 -8.64 -10.89 -9.55
CA GLU A 153 -9.17 -10.70 -10.90
C GLU A 153 -9.32 -9.22 -11.29
N ALA A 154 -9.59 -8.35 -10.31
CA ALA A 154 -9.61 -6.90 -10.51
C ALA A 154 -8.20 -6.30 -10.40
N VAL A 155 -7.38 -6.83 -9.49
CA VAL A 155 -6.01 -6.35 -9.23
C VAL A 155 -5.07 -6.62 -10.40
N ALA A 156 -5.01 -7.85 -10.91
CA ALA A 156 -4.04 -8.25 -11.90
C ALA A 156 -4.00 -7.33 -13.14
N PRO A 157 -5.11 -7.07 -13.87
CA PRO A 157 -5.07 -6.22 -15.05
C PRO A 157 -4.65 -4.78 -14.72
N VAL A 158 -5.10 -4.24 -13.59
CA VAL A 158 -4.76 -2.88 -13.16
C VAL A 158 -3.30 -2.77 -12.73
N ALA A 159 -2.77 -3.75 -12.01
CA ALA A 159 -1.37 -3.81 -11.62
C ALA A 159 -0.46 -3.86 -12.86
N HIS A 160 -0.82 -4.64 -13.89
CA HIS A 160 -0.11 -4.65 -15.17
C HIS A 160 -0.11 -3.30 -15.87
N LEU A 161 -1.19 -2.53 -15.77
CA LEU A 161 -1.28 -1.20 -16.36
C LEU A 161 -0.52 -0.14 -15.55
N CYS A 162 -0.51 -0.26 -14.22
CA CYS A 162 0.03 0.73 -13.30
C CYS A 162 1.51 0.53 -12.98
N VAL A 163 2.04 -0.70 -13.07
CA VAL A 163 3.45 -0.96 -12.79
C VAL A 163 4.34 -0.17 -13.76
N GLY A 164 5.28 0.58 -13.20
CA GLY A 164 6.29 1.35 -13.91
C GLY A 164 7.61 1.21 -13.17
N GLY A 165 7.71 1.87 -12.02
CA GLY A 165 8.83 1.73 -11.08
C GLY A 165 8.60 0.65 -10.02
N THR A 166 9.64 0.35 -9.23
CA THR A 166 9.62 -0.62 -8.12
C THR A 166 8.93 -0.12 -6.84
N GLY A 167 8.67 1.18 -6.73
CA GLY A 167 8.11 1.80 -5.52
C GLY A 167 6.58 1.83 -5.44
N THR A 168 5.88 1.08 -6.28
CA THR A 168 4.41 1.09 -6.37
C THR A 168 3.80 -0.17 -5.75
N ALA A 169 2.57 -0.04 -5.23
CA ALA A 169 1.81 -1.19 -4.74
C ALA A 169 1.57 -2.25 -5.84
N ALA A 170 1.38 -1.81 -7.09
CA ALA A 170 1.28 -2.71 -8.24
C ALA A 170 2.53 -3.59 -8.42
N PHE A 171 3.73 -3.02 -8.27
CA PHE A 171 4.97 -3.78 -8.35
C PHE A 171 5.07 -4.79 -7.21
N ALA A 172 4.83 -4.37 -5.97
CA ALA A 172 4.89 -5.23 -4.79
C ALA A 172 3.92 -6.42 -4.90
N TRP A 173 2.69 -6.17 -5.37
CA TRP A 173 1.69 -7.22 -5.54
C TRP A 173 2.08 -8.22 -6.63
N LEU A 174 2.52 -7.75 -7.81
CA LEU A 174 3.01 -8.63 -8.89
C LEU A 174 4.26 -9.42 -8.49
N LEU A 175 5.08 -8.87 -7.60
CA LEU A 175 6.23 -9.56 -7.04
C LEU A 175 5.80 -10.76 -6.18
N ALA A 176 4.74 -10.59 -5.38
CA ALA A 176 4.17 -11.61 -4.51
C ALA A 176 3.30 -12.65 -5.25
N HIS A 177 2.74 -12.29 -6.41
CA HIS A 177 1.84 -13.12 -7.23
C HIS A 177 2.45 -13.44 -8.61
N PRO A 178 3.50 -14.28 -8.68
CA PRO A 178 4.22 -14.55 -9.92
C PRO A 178 3.36 -15.17 -11.02
N GLU A 179 2.31 -15.91 -10.66
CA GLU A 179 1.34 -16.51 -11.58
C GLU A 179 0.49 -15.48 -12.31
N ALA A 180 0.32 -14.28 -11.73
CA ALA A 180 -0.40 -13.19 -12.37
C ALA A 180 0.45 -12.47 -13.42
N VAL A 181 1.78 -12.63 -13.42
CA VAL A 181 2.69 -11.84 -14.25
C VAL A 181 2.68 -12.28 -15.71
N ASP A 182 2.14 -11.42 -16.58
CA ASP A 182 2.31 -11.51 -18.04
C ASP A 182 3.56 -10.72 -18.48
N ALA A 183 4.70 -11.41 -18.49
CA ALA A 183 5.97 -10.82 -18.89
C ALA A 183 5.98 -10.32 -20.34
N VAL A 184 5.19 -10.92 -21.24
CA VAL A 184 5.14 -10.53 -22.66
C VAL A 184 4.40 -9.19 -22.79
N ALA A 185 3.24 -9.06 -22.15
CA ALA A 185 2.49 -7.81 -22.12
C ALA A 185 3.30 -6.68 -21.46
N LEU A 186 3.98 -6.98 -20.35
CA LEU A 186 4.87 -6.04 -19.67
C LEU A 186 6.03 -5.57 -20.57
N ALA A 187 6.69 -6.50 -21.27
CA ALA A 187 7.75 -6.16 -22.21
C ALA A 187 7.26 -5.29 -23.38
N GLY A 188 6.03 -5.52 -23.87
CA GLY A 188 5.39 -4.68 -24.88
C GLY A 188 5.29 -3.21 -24.46
N ARG A 189 5.09 -2.93 -23.16
CA ARG A 189 4.99 -1.57 -22.60
C ARG A 189 6.34 -0.84 -22.50
N LEU A 190 7.47 -1.53 -22.64
CA LEU A 190 8.81 -0.91 -22.66
C LEU A 190 9.04 -0.07 -23.92
N ARG A 191 8.30 -0.34 -25.01
CA ARG A 191 8.45 0.39 -26.27
C ARG A 191 8.03 1.86 -26.10
N GLY A 192 8.97 2.76 -26.37
CA GLY A 192 8.72 4.21 -26.38
C GLY A 192 8.69 4.88 -25.01
N ARG A 193 8.99 4.14 -23.93
CA ARG A 193 9.11 4.71 -22.58
C ARG A 193 10.56 4.99 -22.19
N ARG A 194 10.75 5.95 -21.29
CA ARG A 194 12.05 6.19 -20.68
C ARG A 194 12.36 5.08 -19.67
N ALA A 195 13.63 4.72 -19.60
CA ALA A 195 14.15 3.68 -18.72
C ALA A 195 13.76 3.87 -17.25
N ALA A 196 13.95 5.09 -16.72
CA ALA A 196 13.71 5.42 -15.32
C ALA A 196 12.27 5.16 -14.86
N ASP A 197 11.31 5.18 -15.79
CA ASP A 197 9.89 4.96 -15.51
C ASP A 197 9.49 3.47 -15.60
N CYS A 198 10.43 2.59 -15.94
CA CYS A 198 10.19 1.18 -16.27
C CYS A 198 10.98 0.20 -15.40
N SER A 199 11.63 0.65 -14.33
CA SER A 199 12.50 -0.19 -13.49
C SER A 199 11.79 -1.42 -12.91
N GLY A 200 10.53 -1.27 -12.48
CA GLY A 200 9.70 -2.37 -11.99
C GLY A 200 9.28 -3.33 -13.10
N ILE A 201 8.94 -2.81 -14.28
CA ILE A 201 8.63 -3.62 -15.47
C ILE A 201 9.84 -4.47 -15.86
N LEU A 202 11.02 -3.86 -15.96
CA LEU A 202 12.27 -4.56 -16.29
C LEU A 202 12.57 -5.65 -15.26
N TYR A 203 12.46 -5.35 -13.97
CA TYR A 203 12.67 -6.35 -12.92
C TYR A 203 11.73 -7.55 -13.10
N LEU A 204 10.42 -7.33 -13.24
CA LEU A 204 9.43 -8.40 -13.37
C LEU A 204 9.66 -9.24 -14.64
N VAL A 205 9.93 -8.59 -15.77
CA VAL A 205 10.21 -9.28 -17.04
C VAL A 205 11.48 -10.12 -16.94
N HIS A 206 12.56 -9.59 -16.35
CA HIS A 206 13.80 -10.36 -16.18
C HIS A 206 13.67 -11.50 -15.17
N ARG A 207 12.89 -11.33 -14.11
CA ARG A 207 12.65 -12.38 -13.12
C ARG A 207 11.77 -13.51 -13.68
N TYR A 208 10.68 -13.16 -14.36
CA TYR A 208 9.59 -14.09 -14.69
C TYR A 208 9.42 -14.39 -16.18
N GLY A 209 10.03 -13.62 -17.08
CA GLY A 209 9.90 -13.81 -18.51
C GLY A 209 10.54 -15.09 -19.05
N PRO A 210 10.09 -15.56 -20.24
CA PRO A 210 10.70 -16.68 -20.94
C PRO A 210 12.00 -16.28 -21.63
N ASP A 211 12.82 -17.28 -21.93
CA ASP A 211 14.21 -17.11 -22.38
C ASP A 211 14.33 -16.37 -23.73
N ASP A 212 13.42 -16.67 -24.65
CA ASP A 212 13.31 -16.02 -25.96
C ASP A 212 12.99 -14.53 -25.86
N LEU A 213 12.09 -14.15 -24.93
CA LEU A 213 11.78 -12.76 -24.62
C LEU A 213 13.01 -12.02 -24.07
N LEU A 214 13.75 -12.64 -23.14
CA LEU A 214 14.97 -12.04 -22.60
C LEU A 214 16.06 -11.87 -23.66
N ALA A 215 16.21 -12.85 -24.56
CA ALA A 215 17.13 -12.76 -25.70
C ALA A 215 16.75 -11.65 -26.68
N ALA A 216 15.44 -11.41 -26.90
CA ALA A 216 14.97 -10.30 -27.69
C ALA A 216 15.28 -8.94 -27.02
N LEU A 217 15.00 -8.81 -25.72
CA LEU A 217 15.25 -7.58 -24.97
C LEU A 217 16.74 -7.22 -24.86
N ALA A 218 17.62 -8.22 -24.74
CA ALA A 218 19.07 -8.00 -24.69
C ALA A 218 19.65 -7.40 -25.98
N ARG A 219 18.99 -7.64 -27.13
CA ARG A 219 19.40 -7.09 -28.43
C ARG A 219 18.95 -5.64 -28.60
N ASP A 220 17.86 -5.23 -27.94
CA ASP A 220 17.35 -3.86 -28.02
C ASP A 220 18.29 -2.86 -27.31
N ALA A 221 18.77 -1.87 -28.07
CA ALA A 221 19.67 -0.84 -27.58
C ALA A 221 19.02 0.08 -26.53
N ARG A 222 17.69 0.22 -26.53
CA ARG A 222 16.96 1.08 -25.60
C ARG A 222 16.89 0.46 -24.20
N THR A 223 16.76 -0.85 -24.12
CA THR A 223 16.84 -1.61 -22.86
C THR A 223 18.24 -1.53 -22.25
N ARG A 224 19.29 -1.42 -23.08
CA ARG A 224 20.68 -1.21 -22.64
C ARG A 224 20.95 0.20 -22.10
N ALA A 225 20.22 1.21 -22.59
CA ALA A 225 20.32 2.59 -22.10
C ALA A 225 19.64 2.79 -20.72
N ALA A 226 18.84 1.82 -20.26
CA ALA A 226 18.27 1.79 -18.91
C ALA A 226 19.27 1.47 -17.79
N ALA A 227 20.56 1.74 -18.04
CA ALA A 227 21.73 1.39 -17.24
C ALA A 227 21.68 1.77 -15.75
N ALA A 228 20.88 2.77 -15.38
CA ALA A 228 20.66 3.15 -13.97
C ALA A 228 20.05 2.00 -13.15
N ASP A 229 19.28 1.11 -13.79
CA ASP A 229 18.63 -0.05 -13.17
C ASP A 229 19.37 -1.37 -13.41
N ALA A 230 20.54 -1.36 -14.04
CA ALA A 230 21.26 -2.61 -14.35
C ALA A 230 21.58 -3.45 -13.10
N ARG A 231 21.80 -2.83 -11.94
CA ARG A 231 21.95 -3.53 -10.65
C ARG A 231 20.65 -4.21 -10.20
N LEU A 232 19.51 -3.53 -10.36
CA LEU A 232 18.19 -4.06 -10.05
C LEU A 232 17.86 -5.26 -10.96
N VAL A 233 18.17 -5.15 -12.25
CA VAL A 233 17.95 -6.24 -13.21
C VAL A 233 18.88 -7.42 -12.94
N LEU A 234 20.15 -7.18 -12.58
CA LEU A 234 21.06 -8.25 -12.14
C LEU A 234 20.57 -8.92 -10.85
N SER A 235 19.97 -8.17 -9.92
CA SER A 235 19.30 -8.74 -8.75
C SER A 235 18.12 -9.63 -9.13
N ALA A 236 17.31 -9.22 -10.11
CA ALA A 236 16.20 -10.04 -10.62
C ALA A 236 16.68 -11.38 -11.21
N LEU A 237 17.76 -11.34 -12.00
CA LEU A 237 18.39 -12.53 -12.60
C LEU A 237 19.01 -13.44 -11.53
N ALA A 238 19.66 -12.87 -10.52
CA ALA A 238 20.19 -13.63 -9.39
C ALA A 238 19.06 -14.30 -8.58
N GLN A 239 17.97 -13.57 -8.31
CA GLN A 239 16.82 -14.12 -7.60
C GLN A 239 16.15 -15.24 -8.38
N ARG A 240 16.09 -15.16 -9.71
CA ARG A 240 15.58 -16.23 -10.55
C ARG A 240 16.35 -17.55 -10.36
N ALA A 241 17.68 -17.47 -10.24
CA ALA A 241 18.52 -18.64 -9.96
C ALA A 241 18.27 -19.21 -8.55
N VAL A 242 18.09 -18.33 -7.55
CA VAL A 242 17.71 -18.74 -6.18
C VAL A 242 16.35 -19.43 -6.16
N ASP A 243 15.38 -18.93 -6.93
CA ASP A 243 14.03 -19.48 -7.05
C ASP A 243 14.01 -20.80 -7.86
N GLY A 244 15.15 -21.35 -8.27
CA GLY A 244 15.26 -22.61 -9.03
C GLY A 244 14.68 -22.55 -10.44
N ARG A 245 14.44 -21.35 -10.98
CA ARG A 245 13.85 -21.18 -12.31
C ARG A 245 14.92 -21.40 -13.39
N PRO A 246 14.59 -22.07 -14.51
CA PRO A 246 15.57 -22.38 -15.54
C PRO A 246 16.20 -21.11 -16.12
N THR A 247 17.52 -21.13 -16.22
CA THR A 247 18.35 -20.08 -16.83
C THR A 247 18.93 -20.59 -18.14
N GLY A 248 18.34 -20.22 -19.27
CA GLY A 248 18.83 -20.65 -20.57
C GLY A 248 19.79 -19.63 -21.22
N PRO A 249 20.08 -19.82 -22.51
CA PRO A 249 20.95 -18.93 -23.28
C PRO A 249 20.49 -17.47 -23.29
N GLY A 250 19.18 -17.21 -23.28
CA GLY A 250 18.62 -15.86 -23.29
C GLY A 250 18.90 -15.10 -22.00
N HIS A 251 18.77 -15.80 -20.86
CA HIS A 251 19.14 -15.28 -19.55
C HIS A 251 20.63 -14.87 -19.49
N ARG A 252 21.53 -15.76 -19.94
CA ARG A 252 22.97 -15.48 -19.96
C ARG A 252 23.33 -14.32 -20.89
N ALA A 253 22.66 -14.21 -22.04
CA ALA A 253 22.85 -13.10 -22.96
C ALA A 253 22.43 -11.76 -22.35
N ALA A 254 21.27 -11.73 -21.67
CA ALA A 254 20.78 -10.56 -20.94
C ALA A 254 21.75 -10.13 -19.83
N GLU A 255 22.21 -11.08 -19.00
CA GLU A 255 23.18 -10.81 -17.93
C GLU A 255 24.50 -10.24 -18.49
N ALA A 256 25.03 -10.85 -19.55
CA ALA A 256 26.28 -10.41 -20.18
C ALA A 256 26.15 -9.02 -20.83
N ALA A 257 24.97 -8.67 -21.37
CA ALA A 257 24.70 -7.33 -21.88
C ALA A 257 24.70 -6.28 -20.76
N LEU A 258 24.04 -6.56 -19.63
CA LEU A 258 23.97 -5.64 -18.48
C LEU A 258 25.32 -5.43 -17.81
N ARG A 259 26.12 -6.50 -17.62
CA ARG A 259 27.49 -6.39 -17.09
C ARG A 259 28.40 -5.55 -17.99
N ARG A 260 28.21 -5.57 -19.31
CA ARG A 260 28.94 -4.69 -20.24
C ARG A 260 28.56 -3.23 -20.04
N VAL A 261 27.26 -2.93 -19.94
CA VAL A 261 26.74 -1.57 -19.71
C VAL A 261 27.29 -0.98 -18.40
N LEU A 262 27.28 -1.74 -17.30
CA LEU A 262 27.84 -1.28 -16.01
C LEU A 262 29.35 -0.98 -16.09
N ARG A 263 30.11 -1.81 -16.82
CA ARG A 263 31.55 -1.57 -17.02
C ARG A 263 31.84 -0.31 -17.82
N SER A 264 31.02 0.00 -18.83
CA SER A 264 31.16 1.24 -19.62
C SER A 264 30.71 2.51 -18.87
N ALA A 265 29.89 2.36 -17.82
CA ALA A 265 29.37 3.48 -17.02
C ALA A 265 30.19 3.78 -15.76
N ALA A 266 31.17 2.94 -15.42
CA ALA A 266 32.09 3.21 -14.31
C ALA A 266 32.95 4.44 -14.66
N PRO A 267 33.07 5.45 -13.77
CA PRO A 267 33.95 6.58 -14.02
C PRO A 267 35.36 6.04 -14.23
N THR A 268 35.96 6.41 -15.36
CA THR A 268 37.38 6.19 -15.58
C THR A 268 38.08 6.95 -14.46
N VAL A 269 38.63 6.24 -13.47
CA VAL A 269 39.55 6.83 -12.51
C VAL A 269 40.77 7.23 -13.33
N ALA A 270 40.76 8.45 -13.85
CA ALA A 270 41.94 9.06 -14.43
C ALA A 270 42.96 9.13 -13.29
N GLY A 271 43.99 8.31 -13.39
CA GLY A 271 45.15 8.41 -12.52
C GLY A 271 45.69 9.83 -12.63
N HIS A 272 45.48 10.64 -11.60
CA HIS A 272 46.20 11.88 -11.43
C HIS A 272 47.62 11.52 -11.00
N GLY A 273 48.56 12.05 -11.79
CA GLY A 273 49.96 11.65 -11.85
C GLY A 273 50.68 11.62 -10.51
N GLU A 274 51.61 10.67 -10.43
CA GLU A 274 52.83 10.89 -9.65
C GLU A 274 53.54 12.13 -10.22
N PRO A 275 53.88 13.13 -9.38
CA PRO A 275 54.80 14.17 -9.80
C PRO A 275 56.19 13.53 -9.90
N THR A 276 56.77 13.60 -11.10
CA THR A 276 58.19 13.37 -11.30
C THR A 276 58.97 14.46 -10.55
N ALA A 277 60.02 14.01 -9.88
CA ALA A 277 60.87 14.73 -8.94
C ALA A 277 61.54 15.99 -9.51
#